data_AF-A0A7V2S9R4-F1
#
_entry.id   AF-A0A7V2S9R4-F1
#
_cell.length_a   1.000
_cell.length_b   1.000
_cell.length_c   1.000
_cell.angle_alpha   90.00
_cell.angle_beta   90.00
_cell.angle_gamma   90.00
#
_symmetry.space_group_name_H-M   'P 1'
#
loop_
_entity.id
_entity.type
_entity.pdbx_description
1 polymer ?
#
loop_
_entity_poly.entity_id
_entity_poly.type
_entity_poly.pdbx_seq_one_letter_code
_entity_poly.pdbx_strand_id
1 'polypeptide(L)'
;MVKIKNNTSHSPENFADFVGTTVHEINNFLSAINGFSELVMMDMNEDDPHYHYLQEVLNAVDNTQVFSQQLLALVARIPLSKEVIAAAVLLKLFSDFSGADPSLFSEVEIDENITIFMDEKWTERALKELREFSRLCGNDVRIFLKNDSDYLLFQWEINLEKQ
;
A
#
# COMPACT_ATOMS: atom_id res chain seq x y z
N MET A 1 2.19 -5.07 9.03
CA MET A 1 1.42 -6.31 8.79
C MET A 1 -0.06 -6.00 8.96
N VAL A 2 -0.86 -6.13 7.90
CA VAL A 2 -2.31 -5.88 7.94
C VAL A 2 -3.03 -7.22 8.05
N LYS A 3 -3.96 -7.34 9.01
CA LYS A 3 -4.79 -8.55 9.19
C LYS A 3 -6.21 -8.28 8.74
N ILE A 4 -6.71 -9.03 7.76
CA ILE A 4 -8.07 -8.89 7.22
C ILE A 4 -8.85 -10.15 7.58
N LYS A 5 -9.99 -10.05 8.26
CA LYS A 5 -10.70 -11.23 8.79
C LYS A 5 -11.38 -12.03 7.66
N ASN A 6 -11.20 -13.35 7.62
CA ASN A 6 -11.64 -14.25 6.55
C ASN A 6 -13.15 -14.35 6.36
N ASN A 7 -13.94 -13.97 7.36
CA ASN A 7 -15.38 -14.29 7.41
C ASN A 7 -16.27 -13.10 7.76
N THR A 8 -15.74 -11.88 7.77
CA THR A 8 -16.58 -10.70 7.79
C THR A 8 -17.19 -10.55 6.41
N SER A 9 -18.52 -10.63 6.35
CA SER A 9 -19.34 -10.13 5.25
C SER A 9 -19.03 -8.64 5.05
N HIS A 10 -17.91 -8.33 4.40
CA HIS A 10 -17.63 -7.01 3.93
C HIS A 10 -18.58 -6.81 2.75
N SER A 11 -19.73 -6.19 3.01
CA SER A 11 -20.38 -5.51 1.90
C SER A 11 -19.32 -4.60 1.27
N PRO A 12 -19.30 -4.48 -0.05
CA PRO A 12 -18.39 -3.56 -0.72
C PRO A 12 -18.41 -2.14 -0.12
N GLU A 13 -19.55 -1.72 0.42
CA GLU A 13 -19.74 -0.48 1.21
C GLU A 13 -18.89 -0.45 2.49
N ASN A 14 -18.89 -1.52 3.30
CA ASN A 14 -18.09 -1.59 4.54
C ASN A 14 -16.58 -1.56 4.26
N PHE A 15 -16.14 -2.08 3.11
CA PHE A 15 -14.73 -2.02 2.70
C PHE A 15 -14.34 -0.60 2.26
N ALA A 16 -15.22 0.08 1.54
CA ALA A 16 -15.00 1.46 1.13
C ALA A 16 -14.88 2.41 2.33
N ASP A 17 -15.78 2.27 3.31
CA ASP A 17 -15.75 3.05 4.55
C ASP A 17 -14.50 2.78 5.38
N PHE A 18 -14.05 1.52 5.43
CA PHE A 18 -12.82 1.13 6.11
C PHE A 18 -11.59 1.79 5.46
N VAL A 19 -11.48 1.74 4.13
CA VAL A 19 -10.37 2.38 3.41
C VAL A 19 -10.42 3.90 3.58
N GLY A 20 -11.60 4.51 3.49
CA GLY A 20 -11.78 5.95 3.70
C GLY A 20 -11.34 6.40 5.10
N THR A 21 -11.76 5.68 6.13
CA THR A 21 -11.36 5.95 7.53
C THR A 21 -9.86 5.77 7.73
N THR A 22 -9.29 4.69 7.19
CA THR A 22 -7.85 4.39 7.27
C THR A 22 -7.01 5.49 6.58
N VAL A 23 -7.39 5.88 5.36
CA VAL A 23 -6.74 6.97 4.61
C VAL A 23 -6.80 8.28 5.36
N HIS A 24 -7.95 8.60 5.97
CA HIS A 24 -8.09 9.80 6.79
C HIS A 24 -7.13 9.79 7.99
N GLU A 25 -7.01 8.67 8.72
CA GLU A 25 -6.07 8.53 9.83
C GLU A 25 -4.61 8.64 9.39
N ILE A 26 -4.24 8.03 8.25
CA ILE A 26 -2.90 8.17 7.65
C ILE A 26 -2.60 9.65 7.37
N ASN A 27 -3.53 10.35 6.69
CA ASN A 27 -3.34 11.76 6.37
C ASN A 27 -3.20 12.64 7.63
N ASN A 28 -3.87 12.29 8.73
CA ASN A 28 -3.71 13.01 9.99
C ASN A 28 -2.29 12.87 10.56
N PHE A 29 -1.72 11.66 10.56
CA PHE A 29 -0.35 11.46 11.00
C PHE A 29 0.67 12.12 10.07
N LEU A 30 0.48 11.98 8.75
CA LEU A 30 1.32 12.64 7.76
C LEU A 30 1.29 14.16 7.90
N SER A 31 0.13 14.76 8.14
CA SER A 31 0.02 16.21 8.37
C SER A 31 0.84 16.66 9.57
N ALA A 32 0.81 15.89 10.66
CA ALA A 32 1.60 16.19 11.85
C ALA A 32 3.11 16.05 11.58
N ILE A 33 3.52 14.96 10.93
CA ILE A 33 4.93 14.73 10.55
C ILE A 33 5.40 15.86 9.64
N ASN A 34 4.64 16.18 8.59
CA ASN A 34 4.96 17.26 7.66
C ASN A 34 5.14 18.59 8.39
N GLY A 35 4.17 18.98 9.22
CA GLY A 35 4.21 20.25 9.93
C GLY A 35 5.40 20.37 10.88
N PHE A 36 5.72 19.31 11.64
CA PHE A 36 6.91 19.33 12.49
C PHE A 36 8.21 19.33 11.67
N SER A 37 8.27 18.57 10.57
CA SER A 37 9.43 18.55 9.68
C SER A 37 9.67 19.89 8.99
N GLU A 38 8.62 20.56 8.52
CA GLU A 38 8.70 21.91 7.94
C GLU A 38 9.21 22.93 8.96
N LEU A 39 8.69 22.91 10.20
CA LEU A 39 9.16 23.80 11.26
C LEU A 39 10.65 23.61 11.57
N VAL A 40 11.11 22.36 11.65
CA VAL A 40 12.55 22.07 11.84
C VAL A 40 13.35 22.56 10.64
N MET A 41 12.86 22.36 9.42
CA MET A 41 13.54 22.78 8.19
C MET A 41 13.67 24.30 8.09
N MET A 42 12.65 25.05 8.52
CA MET A 42 12.67 26.52 8.55
C MET A 42 13.75 27.10 9.48
N ASP A 43 14.08 26.38 10.56
CA ASP A 43 15.07 26.80 11.55
C ASP A 43 16.47 26.16 11.30
N MET A 44 16.59 25.29 10.30
CA MET A 44 17.81 24.56 9.97
C MET A 44 18.58 25.24 8.82
N ASN A 45 19.91 25.23 8.90
CA ASN A 45 20.76 25.70 7.80
C ASN A 45 20.87 24.59 6.73
N GLU A 46 20.92 24.95 5.45
CA GLU A 46 21.11 24.01 4.33
C GLU A 46 22.42 23.21 4.44
N ASP A 47 23.44 23.79 5.09
CA ASP A 47 24.72 23.11 5.36
C ASP A 47 24.67 22.15 6.57
N ASP A 48 23.54 22.06 7.28
CA ASP A 48 23.39 21.14 8.41
C ASP A 48 23.48 19.69 7.92
N PRO A 49 24.29 18.83 8.58
CA PRO A 49 24.45 17.43 8.18
C PRO A 49 23.13 16.64 8.18
N HIS A 50 22.10 17.12 8.86
CA HIS A 50 20.78 16.49 8.91
C HIS A 50 19.76 17.05 7.91
N TYR A 51 20.09 18.16 7.21
CA TYR A 51 19.19 18.80 6.25
C TYR A 51 18.71 17.81 5.18
N HIS A 52 19.62 17.02 4.62
CA HIS A 52 19.27 16.02 3.62
C HIS A 52 18.31 14.95 4.16
N TYR A 53 18.52 14.45 5.39
CA TYR A 53 17.61 13.46 5.98
C TYR A 53 16.21 14.03 6.21
N LEU A 54 16.13 15.30 6.62
CA LEU A 54 14.84 15.96 6.82
C LEU A 54 14.12 16.19 5.48
N GLN A 55 14.86 16.48 4.41
CA GLN A 55 14.33 16.57 3.06
C GLN A 55 13.76 15.22 2.58
N GLU A 56 14.45 14.11 2.85
CA GLU A 56 13.95 12.77 2.53
C GLU A 56 12.67 12.41 3.31
N VAL A 57 12.56 12.84 4.57
CA VAL A 57 11.32 12.69 5.36
C VAL A 57 10.16 13.45 4.70
N LEU A 58 10.38 14.72 4.31
CA LEU A 58 9.35 15.51 3.62
C LEU A 58 8.95 14.89 2.29
N ASN A 59 9.92 14.43 1.48
CA ASN A 59 9.65 13.72 0.22
C ASN A 59 8.82 12.45 0.45
N ALA A 60 9.12 11.69 1.50
CA ALA A 60 8.38 10.48 1.84
C ALA A 60 6.93 10.80 2.29
N VAL A 61 6.73 11.89 3.03
CA VAL A 61 5.40 12.35 3.43
C VAL A 61 4.56 12.73 2.21
N ASP A 62 5.11 13.52 1.29
CA ASP A 62 4.45 13.92 0.05
C ASP A 62 4.05 12.71 -0.80
N ASN A 63 4.97 11.77 -1.00
CA ASN A 63 4.69 10.54 -1.74
C ASN A 63 3.55 9.72 -1.09
N THR A 64 3.51 9.66 0.24
CA THR A 64 2.48 8.90 0.97
C THR A 64 1.12 9.61 0.91
N GLN A 65 1.10 10.94 0.88
CA GLN A 65 -0.12 11.71 0.71
C GLN A 65 -0.71 11.51 -0.69
N VAL A 66 0.12 11.51 -1.73
CA VAL A 66 -0.30 11.20 -3.11
C VAL A 66 -0.90 9.80 -3.20
N PHE A 67 -0.23 8.79 -2.64
CA PHE A 67 -0.74 7.41 -2.62
C PHE A 67 -2.07 7.29 -1.88
N SER A 68 -2.20 7.95 -0.73
CA SER A 68 -3.43 7.96 0.06
C SER A 68 -4.61 8.52 -0.73
N GLN A 69 -4.39 9.58 -1.52
CA GLN A 69 -5.41 10.14 -2.42
C GLN A 69 -5.77 9.20 -3.56
N GLN A 70 -4.78 8.54 -4.17
CA GLN A 70 -5.00 7.55 -5.23
C GLN A 70 -5.81 6.36 -4.74
N LEU A 71 -5.53 5.87 -3.53
CA LEU A 71 -6.27 4.78 -2.90
C LEU A 71 -7.73 5.15 -2.63
N LEU A 72 -7.99 6.38 -2.15
CA LEU A 72 -9.35 6.87 -1.95
C LEU A 72 -10.11 7.00 -3.27
N ALA A 73 -9.46 7.56 -4.30
CA ALA A 73 -10.04 7.70 -5.63
C ALA A 73 -10.34 6.34 -6.27
N LEU A 74 -9.54 5.32 -5.98
CA LEU A 74 -9.74 3.96 -6.47
C LEU A 74 -11.04 3.34 -5.92
N VAL A 75 -11.23 3.44 -4.61
CA VAL A 75 -12.42 2.93 -3.92
C VAL A 75 -13.70 3.65 -4.36
N ALA A 76 -13.60 4.95 -4.68
CA ALA A 76 -14.75 5.73 -5.13
C ALA A 76 -15.17 5.45 -6.59
N ARG A 77 -14.26 4.94 -7.44
CA ARG A 77 -14.48 4.85 -8.90
C ARG A 77 -14.85 3.47 -9.42
N ILE A 78 -14.46 2.41 -8.73
CA ILE A 78 -14.73 1.05 -9.16
C ILE A 78 -15.85 0.51 -8.26
N PRO A 79 -17.04 0.22 -8.82
CA PRO A 79 -18.09 -0.43 -8.05
C PRO A 79 -17.55 -1.79 -7.60
N LEU A 80 -17.34 -1.92 -6.30
CA LEU A 80 -16.84 -3.14 -5.70
C LEU A 80 -17.93 -4.22 -5.86
N SER A 81 -17.67 -5.20 -6.72
CA SER A 81 -18.55 -6.35 -6.94
C SER A 81 -18.20 -7.46 -5.94
N LYS A 82 -19.17 -8.30 -5.59
CA LYS A 82 -18.90 -9.54 -4.84
C LYS A 82 -18.52 -10.65 -5.82
N GLU A 83 -17.39 -10.50 -6.46
CA GLU A 83 -16.79 -11.58 -7.24
C GLU A 83 -15.78 -12.33 -6.37
N VAL A 84 -15.73 -13.65 -6.57
CA VAL A 84 -14.78 -14.52 -5.89
C VAL A 84 -13.55 -14.64 -6.78
N ILE A 85 -12.40 -14.13 -6.32
CA ILE A 85 -11.12 -14.32 -7.00
C ILE A 85 -10.39 -15.47 -6.30
N ALA A 86 -10.07 -16.50 -7.07
CA ALA A 86 -9.26 -17.62 -6.62
C ALA A 86 -7.77 -17.23 -6.49
N ALA A 87 -7.04 -17.87 -5.57
CA ALA A 87 -5.59 -17.69 -5.40
C ALA A 87 -4.81 -17.79 -6.72
N ALA A 88 -5.21 -18.68 -7.64
CA ALA A 88 -4.55 -18.82 -8.95
C ALA A 88 -4.64 -17.56 -9.82
N VAL A 89 -5.76 -16.83 -9.77
CA VAL A 89 -5.93 -15.57 -10.50
C VAL A 89 -5.09 -14.48 -9.87
N LEU A 90 -5.05 -14.42 -8.53
CA LEU A 90 -4.14 -13.52 -7.81
C LEU A 90 -2.68 -13.79 -8.19
N LEU A 91 -2.23 -15.04 -8.05
CA LEU A 91 -0.88 -15.47 -8.41
C LEU A 91 -0.52 -15.04 -9.83
N LYS A 92 -1.45 -15.23 -10.78
CA LYS A 92 -1.26 -14.78 -12.15
C LYS A 92 -1.12 -13.26 -12.24
N LEU A 93 -2.04 -12.49 -11.66
CA LEU A 93 -1.97 -11.03 -11.63
C LEU A 93 -0.61 -10.58 -11.07
N PHE A 94 -0.23 -11.08 -9.89
CA PHE A 94 1.05 -10.76 -9.26
C PHE A 94 2.25 -11.17 -10.12
N SER A 95 2.21 -12.32 -10.79
CA SER A 95 3.29 -12.77 -11.67
C SER A 95 3.42 -11.91 -12.94
N ASP A 96 2.29 -11.49 -13.52
CA ASP A 96 2.25 -10.56 -14.65
C ASP A 96 2.78 -9.19 -14.22
N PHE A 97 2.52 -8.81 -12.96
CA PHE A 97 3.05 -7.59 -12.35
C PHE A 97 4.55 -7.65 -12.05
N SER A 98 5.07 -8.77 -11.54
CA SER A 98 6.50 -8.95 -11.23
C SER A 98 7.34 -9.12 -12.49
N GLY A 99 6.79 -9.73 -13.54
CA GLY A 99 7.48 -9.92 -14.83
C GLY A 99 7.72 -8.62 -15.60
N ALA A 100 6.93 -7.57 -15.35
CA ALA A 100 7.05 -6.27 -16.02
C ALA A 100 8.21 -5.41 -15.49
N ASP A 101 8.71 -5.69 -14.28
CA ASP A 101 9.90 -5.06 -13.68
C ASP A 101 10.36 -5.88 -12.45
N PRO A 102 11.34 -6.78 -12.63
CA PRO A 102 11.82 -7.68 -11.57
C PRO A 102 12.46 -6.96 -10.38
N SER A 103 12.75 -5.67 -10.50
CA SER A 103 13.41 -4.89 -9.45
C SER A 103 12.46 -4.38 -8.37
N LEU A 104 11.14 -4.42 -8.58
CA LEU A 104 10.16 -3.80 -7.66
C LEU A 104 9.41 -4.80 -6.76
N PHE A 105 9.17 -6.02 -7.25
CA PHE A 105 8.59 -7.10 -6.44
C PHE A 105 9.62 -8.21 -6.28
N SER A 106 10.25 -8.25 -5.11
CA SER A 106 11.33 -9.21 -4.83
C SER A 106 10.82 -10.59 -4.45
N GLU A 107 9.61 -10.68 -3.87
CA GLU A 107 9.03 -11.93 -3.42
C GLU A 107 7.49 -11.84 -3.33
N VAL A 108 6.80 -12.83 -3.89
CA VAL A 108 5.35 -13.01 -3.77
C VAL A 108 5.09 -14.42 -3.27
N GLU A 109 4.53 -14.56 -2.07
CA GLU A 109 4.10 -15.83 -1.49
C GLU A 109 2.58 -15.77 -1.28
N ILE A 110 1.83 -16.67 -1.93
CA ILE A 110 0.37 -16.77 -1.80
C ILE A 110 0.03 -18.21 -1.44
N ASP A 111 -0.71 -18.41 -0.35
CA ASP A 111 -1.26 -19.72 -0.01
C ASP A 111 -2.30 -20.16 -1.07
N GLU A 112 -2.12 -21.38 -1.59
CA GLU A 112 -2.92 -21.97 -2.66
C GLU A 112 -4.42 -22.04 -2.34
N ASN A 113 -4.78 -22.06 -1.05
CA ASN A 113 -6.17 -22.17 -0.60
C ASN A 113 -6.83 -20.82 -0.31
N ILE A 114 -6.20 -19.70 -0.66
CA ILE A 114 -6.80 -18.38 -0.47
C ILE A 114 -7.93 -18.14 -1.46
N THR A 115 -9.04 -17.65 -0.91
CA THR A 115 -10.16 -17.12 -1.68
C THR A 115 -10.43 -15.72 -1.17
N ILE A 116 -10.41 -14.73 -2.06
CA ILE A 116 -10.75 -13.35 -1.70
C ILE A 116 -12.04 -12.92 -2.41
N PHE A 117 -12.84 -12.12 -1.71
CA PHE A 117 -14.06 -11.53 -2.25
C PHE A 117 -13.74 -10.10 -2.69
N MET A 118 -13.35 -9.93 -3.95
CA MET A 118 -12.94 -8.62 -4.47
C MET A 118 -13.13 -8.57 -5.98
N ASP A 119 -13.24 -7.37 -6.53
CA ASP A 119 -13.31 -7.16 -7.97
C ASP A 119 -11.90 -7.29 -8.59
N GLU A 120 -11.79 -8.02 -9.72
CA GLU A 120 -10.50 -8.27 -10.37
C GLU A 120 -9.84 -6.97 -10.85
N LYS A 121 -10.62 -6.04 -11.43
CA LYS A 121 -10.10 -4.77 -11.93
C LYS A 121 -9.69 -3.85 -10.79
N TRP A 122 -10.44 -3.86 -9.69
CA TRP A 122 -10.03 -3.16 -8.47
C TRP A 122 -8.70 -3.70 -7.96
N THR A 123 -8.56 -5.02 -7.90
CA THR A 123 -7.34 -5.70 -7.44
C THR A 123 -6.15 -5.33 -8.33
N GLU A 124 -6.31 -5.45 -9.65
CA GLU A 124 -5.28 -5.07 -10.62
C GLU A 124 -4.85 -3.60 -10.44
N ARG A 125 -5.81 -2.69 -10.26
CA ARG A 125 -5.50 -1.27 -10.11
C ARG A 125 -4.85 -0.95 -8.76
N ALA A 126 -5.30 -1.56 -7.66
CA ALA A 126 -4.69 -1.41 -6.34
C ALA A 126 -3.21 -1.84 -6.36
N LEU A 127 -2.90 -2.95 -7.05
CA LEU A 127 -1.54 -3.43 -7.21
C LEU A 127 -0.67 -2.46 -8.02
N LYS A 128 -1.23 -1.80 -9.03
CA LYS A 128 -0.51 -0.76 -9.80
C LYS A 128 -0.18 0.47 -8.94
N GLU A 129 -1.13 0.96 -8.15
CA GLU A 129 -0.88 2.10 -7.26
C GLU A 129 0.17 1.75 -6.19
N LEU A 130 0.09 0.54 -5.61
CA LEU A 130 1.08 0.07 -4.63
C LEU A 130 2.49 -0.03 -5.25
N ARG A 131 2.60 -0.51 -6.50
CA ARG A 131 3.86 -0.55 -7.23
C ARG A 131 4.45 0.84 -7.40
N GLU A 132 3.63 1.78 -7.88
CA GLU A 132 4.09 3.15 -8.15
C GLU A 132 4.53 3.86 -6.87
N PHE A 133 3.76 3.69 -5.79
CA PHE A 133 4.15 4.19 -4.48
C PHE A 133 5.51 3.62 -4.02
N SER A 134 5.69 2.32 -4.17
CA SER A 134 6.93 1.66 -3.74
C SER A 134 8.14 2.10 -4.56
N ARG A 135 7.94 2.33 -5.87
CA ARG A 135 8.95 2.92 -6.76
C ARG A 135 9.32 4.34 -6.32
N LEU A 136 8.35 5.18 -5.95
CA LEU A 136 8.58 6.54 -5.47
C LEU A 136 9.37 6.55 -4.16
N CYS A 137 9.14 5.57 -3.28
CA CYS A 137 9.90 5.42 -2.05
C CYS A 137 11.28 4.76 -2.26
N GLY A 138 11.60 4.27 -3.46
CA GLY A 138 12.89 3.64 -3.75
C GLY A 138 13.10 2.29 -3.07
N ASN A 139 12.03 1.55 -2.77
CA ASN A 139 12.10 0.34 -1.96
C ASN A 139 11.59 -0.90 -2.70
N ASP A 140 12.26 -2.02 -2.45
CA ASP A 140 11.77 -3.34 -2.87
C ASP A 140 10.55 -3.72 -2.04
N VAL A 141 9.52 -4.23 -2.72
CA VAL A 141 8.30 -4.74 -2.10
C VAL A 141 8.37 -6.25 -2.00
N ARG A 142 8.02 -6.77 -0.83
CA ARG A 142 7.61 -8.17 -0.65
C ARG A 142 6.15 -8.23 -0.30
N ILE A 143 5.43 -9.15 -0.94
CA ILE A 143 4.00 -9.37 -0.69
C ILE A 143 3.81 -10.80 -0.20
N PHE A 144 3.29 -10.91 1.01
CA PHE A 144 2.86 -12.17 1.58
C PHE A 144 1.36 -12.15 1.75
N LEU A 145 0.70 -13.15 1.16
CA LEU A 145 -0.72 -13.45 1.31
C LEU A 145 -0.83 -14.83 1.95
N LYS A 146 -1.11 -14.86 3.25
CA LYS A 146 -1.24 -16.11 4.02
C LYS A 146 -2.65 -16.26 4.56
N ASN A 147 -3.19 -17.47 4.47
CA ASN A 147 -4.43 -17.83 5.13
C ASN A 147 -4.09 -18.21 6.58
N ASP A 148 -4.44 -17.35 7.53
CA ASP A 148 -4.51 -17.69 8.94
C ASP A 148 -5.95 -18.09 9.26
N SER A 149 -6.14 -18.96 10.25
CA SER A 149 -7.42 -19.59 10.66
C SER A 149 -8.63 -18.65 10.61
N ASP A 150 -8.41 -17.37 10.94
CA ASP A 150 -9.42 -16.32 10.94
C ASP A 150 -9.08 -15.11 10.04
N TYR A 151 -7.91 -15.03 9.41
CA TYR A 151 -7.45 -13.82 8.71
C TYR A 151 -6.67 -14.11 7.42
N LEU A 152 -6.93 -13.32 6.39
CA LEU A 152 -5.99 -13.06 5.30
C LEU A 152 -4.94 -12.08 5.82
N LEU A 153 -3.69 -12.53 5.87
CA LEU A 153 -2.55 -11.68 6.21
C LEU A 153 -2.01 -11.08 4.93
N PHE A 154 -2.06 -9.74 4.82
CA PHE A 154 -1.35 -8.99 3.79
C PHE A 154 -0.17 -8.28 4.44
N GLN A 155 1.03 -8.65 4.03
CA GLN A 155 2.25 -8.02 4.50
C GLN A 155 2.97 -7.38 3.32
N TRP A 156 3.22 -6.09 3.50
CA TRP A 156 4.05 -5.26 2.64
C TRP A 156 5.29 -4.89 3.45
N GLU A 157 6.44 -5.31 2.94
CA GLU A 157 7.74 -4.95 3.50
C GLU A 157 8.46 -4.00 2.58
N ILE A 158 9.06 -2.99 3.19
CA ILE A 158 9.90 -1.99 2.57
C ILE A 158 11.32 -2.33 3.01
N ASN A 159 12.19 -2.71 2.06
CA ASN A 159 13.58 -2.99 2.39
C ASN A 159 14.43 -1.71 2.33
N LEU A 160 14.78 -1.16 3.50
CA LEU A 160 15.59 0.05 3.64
C LEU A 160 17.11 -0.21 3.52
N GLU A 161 17.55 -1.46 3.38
CA GLU A 161 18.98 -1.82 3.44
C GLU A 161 19.72 -1.71 2.09
N LYS A 162 19.07 -1.25 1.02
CA LYS A 162 19.68 -1.03 -0.31
C LYS A 162 19.86 0.47 -0.65
N GLN A 163 20.55 1.22 0.21
CA GLN A 163 21.13 2.51 -0.18
C GLN A 163 22.64 2.37 -0.39
#